data_AF-A0A4Q1JIX8-F1
#
_entry.id   AF-A0A4Q1JIX8-F1
#
_cell.length_a   1.000
_cell.length_b   1.000
_cell.length_c   1.000
_cell.angle_alpha   90.00
_cell.angle_beta   90.00
_cell.angle_gamma   90.00
#
_symmetry.space_group_name_H-M   'P 1'
#
loop_
_entity.id
_entity.type
_entity.pdbx_description
1 polymer ?
#
loop_
_entity_poly.entity_id
_entity_poly.type
_entity_poly.pdbx_seq_one_letter_code
_entity_poly.pdbx_strand_id
1 'polypeptide(L)'
;MKKTLFVYLILVVILLSCNKMRNEDHLNDESIKISHNEENNQISYIANVENNILNMNMTIENRSKSFFFNESLKIDPSNENLIADIITENAIKLSEKYSLQTIDKLSYLVMRTINSELNSMSKVDINKIENQGLIMYYSLLKTTKRKITSSFKSSKNTLPLISTVSQGFLLNKTSFIFNEDIDINVPNFIKFINNNPNFSSEVGERILSDVLGCFDEEKITLQDLMNKIELTAMEENSRTKSWWPSGSAHGCCGNYSGPCYYGHPICYIHDVMCITCTPRWFCFSGCVPDAQLQETIEISELQDNKVSDAIFQF
;
A
#
# COMPACT_ATOMS: atom_id res chain seq x y z
N MET A 1 -16.66 38.09 33.75
CA MET A 1 -15.39 38.48 33.08
C MET A 1 -14.32 37.39 33.05
N LYS A 2 -14.05 36.64 34.14
CA LYS A 2 -12.95 35.64 34.14
C LYS A 2 -13.11 34.46 33.17
N LYS A 3 -14.35 34.00 32.91
CA LYS A 3 -14.61 32.87 32.00
C LYS A 3 -14.38 33.22 30.52
N THR A 4 -14.69 34.46 30.13
CA THR A 4 -14.51 34.92 28.74
C THR A 4 -13.03 35.04 28.37
N LEU A 5 -12.19 35.52 29.30
CA LEU A 5 -10.75 35.63 29.09
C LEU A 5 -10.07 34.28 28.87
N PHE A 6 -10.53 33.23 29.57
CA PHE A 6 -9.97 31.88 29.45
C PHE A 6 -10.29 31.23 28.10
N VAL A 7 -11.49 31.46 27.55
CA VAL A 7 -11.86 30.97 26.21
C VAL A 7 -11.01 31.62 25.12
N TYR A 8 -10.78 32.94 25.20
CA TYR A 8 -9.90 33.63 24.26
C TYR A 8 -8.44 33.16 24.35
N LEU A 9 -7.94 32.87 25.55
CA LEU A 9 -6.59 32.34 25.73
C LEU A 9 -6.45 30.96 25.07
N ILE A 10 -7.43 30.07 25.24
CA ILE A 10 -7.43 28.74 24.59
C ILE A 10 -7.50 28.89 23.06
N LEU A 11 -8.35 29.79 22.56
CA LEU A 11 -8.46 30.05 21.12
C LEU A 11 -7.16 30.59 20.52
N VAL A 12 -6.47 31.50 21.23
CA VAL A 12 -5.16 32.01 20.81
C VAL A 12 -4.10 30.91 20.86
N VAL A 13 -4.11 30.04 21.87
CA VAL A 13 -3.17 28.90 21.93
C VAL A 13 -3.44 27.88 20.81
N ILE A 14 -4.70 27.58 20.49
CA ILE A 14 -5.05 26.71 19.35
C ILE A 14 -4.61 27.35 18.03
N LEU A 15 -4.89 28.65 17.82
CA LEU A 15 -4.47 29.37 16.62
C LEU A 15 -2.94 29.48 16.49
N LEU A 16 -2.22 29.71 17.59
CA LEU A 16 -0.75 29.73 17.61
C LEU A 16 -0.15 28.33 17.42
N SER A 17 -0.80 27.28 17.93
CA SER A 17 -0.36 25.89 17.74
C SER A 17 -0.58 25.44 16.29
N CYS A 18 -1.68 25.85 15.66
CA CYS A 18 -1.93 25.60 14.23
C CYS A 18 -1.00 26.43 13.33
N ASN A 19 -0.64 27.66 13.71
CA ASN A 19 0.32 28.46 12.93
C ASN A 19 1.75 27.93 13.05
N LYS A 20 2.13 27.30 14.17
CA LYS A 20 3.48 26.74 14.34
C LYS A 20 3.72 25.47 13.52
N MET A 21 2.68 24.80 13.02
CA MET A 21 2.79 23.73 12.01
C MET A 21 2.91 24.25 10.57
N ARG A 22 2.89 25.57 10.37
CA ARG A 22 3.00 26.21 9.05
C ARG A 22 4.25 27.08 8.90
N ASN A 23 5.18 26.99 9.85
CA ASN A 23 6.53 27.48 9.63
C ASN A 23 7.24 26.45 8.76
N GLU A 24 7.33 26.79 7.47
CA GLU A 24 8.52 26.66 6.63
C GLU A 24 9.74 26.08 7.37
N ASP A 25 9.75 24.76 7.55
CA ASP A 25 11.01 24.06 7.36
C ASP A 25 11.36 24.36 5.91
N HIS A 26 12.37 25.20 5.72
CA HIS A 26 13.09 25.28 4.47
C HIS A 26 13.37 23.84 4.06
N LEU A 27 12.55 23.32 3.13
CA LEU A 27 12.86 22.18 2.28
C LEU A 27 14.13 22.61 1.57
N ASN A 28 15.29 22.38 2.21
CA ASN A 28 16.49 22.15 1.46
C ASN A 28 16.10 21.10 0.44
N ASP A 29 16.37 21.39 -0.84
CA ASP A 29 16.28 20.45 -1.97
C ASP A 29 17.19 19.24 -1.68
N GLU A 30 16.81 18.41 -0.72
CA GLU A 30 17.52 17.19 -0.36
C GLU A 30 17.18 16.16 -1.42
N SER A 31 17.93 16.23 -2.53
CA SER A 31 17.89 15.17 -3.53
C SER A 31 18.42 13.88 -2.91
N ILE A 32 17.63 12.81 -2.97
CA ILE A 32 18.12 11.47 -2.68
C ILE A 32 18.88 10.96 -3.90
N LYS A 33 20.05 10.37 -3.66
CA LYS A 33 20.85 9.70 -4.68
C LYS A 33 21.23 8.32 -4.18
N ILE A 34 20.76 7.30 -4.86
CA ILE A 34 21.07 5.89 -4.61
C ILE A 34 21.93 5.40 -5.78
N SER A 35 23.06 4.80 -5.47
CA SER A 35 23.95 4.19 -6.47
C SER A 35 24.27 2.77 -6.04
N HIS A 36 23.71 1.79 -6.75
CA HIS A 36 23.90 0.37 -6.47
C HIS A 36 24.66 -0.33 -7.60
N ASN A 37 25.57 -1.22 -7.25
CA ASN A 37 26.32 -2.02 -8.22
C ASN A 37 25.91 -3.49 -8.05
N GLU A 38 25.26 -4.06 -9.07
CA GLU A 38 24.83 -5.45 -9.08
C GLU A 38 25.51 -6.18 -10.24
N GLU A 39 26.45 -7.07 -9.92
CA GLU A 39 27.25 -7.84 -10.89
C GLU A 39 27.93 -6.92 -11.94
N ASN A 40 27.35 -6.88 -13.14
CA ASN A 40 27.79 -6.13 -14.30
C ASN A 40 26.88 -4.94 -14.62
N ASN A 41 26.00 -4.54 -13.71
CA ASN A 41 25.07 -3.42 -13.89
C ASN A 41 25.32 -2.36 -12.82
N GLN A 42 25.29 -1.09 -13.24
CA GLN A 42 25.30 0.06 -12.37
C GLN A 42 23.90 0.68 -12.39
N ILE A 43 23.31 0.85 -11.22
CA ILE A 43 21.98 1.40 -11.02
C ILE A 43 22.14 2.74 -10.31
N SER A 44 21.62 3.80 -10.91
CA SER A 44 21.61 5.15 -10.35
C SER A 44 20.17 5.62 -10.27
N TYR A 45 19.71 5.89 -9.07
CA TYR A 45 18.41 6.47 -8.80
C TYR A 45 18.59 7.85 -8.17
N ILE A 46 17.89 8.84 -8.70
CA ILE A 46 17.90 10.22 -8.21
C ILE A 46 16.46 10.67 -8.05
N ALA A 47 16.12 11.19 -6.88
CA ALA A 47 14.81 11.79 -6.64
C ALA A 47 14.92 13.11 -5.88
N ASN A 48 14.03 14.04 -6.20
CA ASN A 48 13.83 15.27 -5.44
C ASN A 48 12.35 15.67 -5.48
N VAL A 49 11.95 16.51 -4.53
CA VAL A 49 10.60 17.08 -4.49
C VAL A 49 10.71 18.57 -4.72
N GLU A 50 10.21 19.03 -5.86
CA GLU A 50 10.18 20.46 -6.21
C GLU A 50 8.72 20.89 -6.38
N ASN A 51 8.28 21.91 -5.66
CA ASN A 51 6.90 22.40 -5.72
C ASN A 51 5.84 21.30 -5.50
N ASN A 52 6.06 20.42 -4.53
CA ASN A 52 5.26 19.21 -4.26
C ASN A 52 5.22 18.18 -5.39
N ILE A 53 6.03 18.32 -6.44
CA ILE A 53 6.16 17.33 -7.51
C ILE A 53 7.39 16.49 -7.24
N LEU A 54 7.19 15.19 -7.10
CA LEU A 54 8.26 14.21 -7.04
C LEU A 54 8.85 14.03 -8.44
N ASN A 55 10.08 14.49 -8.66
CA ASN A 55 10.83 14.17 -9.86
C ASN A 55 11.78 13.03 -9.56
N MET A 56 11.76 12.02 -10.40
CA MET A 56 12.58 10.83 -10.24
C MET A 56 13.25 10.51 -11.57
N ASN A 57 14.48 10.01 -11.48
CA ASN A 57 15.20 9.48 -12.62
C ASN A 57 15.89 8.19 -12.22
N MET A 58 15.76 7.17 -13.06
CA MET A 58 16.44 5.90 -12.89
C MET A 58 17.25 5.56 -14.14
N THR A 59 18.55 5.36 -13.94
CA THR A 59 19.47 4.87 -14.95
C THR A 59 19.98 3.50 -14.55
N ILE A 60 19.90 2.53 -15.46
CA ILE A 60 20.52 1.21 -15.31
C ILE A 60 21.40 0.96 -16.54
N GLU A 61 22.71 0.95 -16.33
CA GLU A 61 23.70 0.71 -17.38
C GLU A 61 24.41 -0.62 -17.13
N ASN A 62 24.49 -1.45 -18.15
CA ASN A 62 25.37 -2.61 -18.11
C ASN A 62 26.81 -2.19 -18.45
N ARG A 63 27.81 -2.70 -17.74
CA ARG A 63 29.25 -2.40 -17.96
C ARG A 63 29.73 -2.68 -19.38
N SER A 64 29.12 -3.66 -20.07
CA SER A 64 29.41 -3.94 -21.48
C SER A 64 28.76 -2.96 -22.46
N LYS A 65 27.93 -2.03 -21.96
CA LYS A 65 27.11 -1.06 -22.71
C LYS A 65 26.12 -1.67 -23.71
N SER A 66 25.92 -2.99 -23.65
CA SER A 66 24.91 -3.70 -24.44
C SER A 66 23.48 -3.37 -24.03
N PHE A 67 23.30 -2.80 -22.83
CA PHE A 67 22.00 -2.51 -22.25
C PHE A 67 22.04 -1.18 -21.49
N PHE A 68 21.07 -0.33 -21.78
CA PHE A 68 20.90 0.97 -21.14
C PHE A 68 19.41 1.26 -20.95
N PHE A 69 19.04 1.55 -19.71
CA PHE A 69 17.72 2.01 -19.31
C PHE A 69 17.88 3.38 -18.65
N ASN A 70 17.07 4.35 -19.07
CA ASN A 70 17.09 5.71 -18.54
C ASN A 70 15.70 6.28 -18.70
N GLU A 71 14.98 6.36 -17.59
CA GLU A 71 13.59 6.81 -17.58
C GLU A 71 13.42 7.81 -16.44
N SER A 72 12.72 8.91 -16.74
CA SER A 72 12.39 9.95 -15.77
C SER A 72 10.88 10.01 -15.58
N LEU A 73 10.45 10.17 -14.33
CA LEU A 73 9.04 10.30 -13.96
C LEU A 73 8.83 11.57 -13.14
N LYS A 74 7.68 12.20 -13.34
CA LYS A 74 7.21 13.31 -12.53
C LYS A 74 5.85 12.95 -11.98
N ILE A 75 5.71 12.94 -10.67
CA ILE A 75 4.49 12.52 -9.99
C ILE A 75 4.07 13.59 -9.00
N ASP A 76 2.82 14.03 -9.08
CA ASP A 76 2.19 14.77 -7.98
C ASP A 76 1.62 13.75 -6.99
N PRO A 77 2.26 13.55 -5.82
CA PRO A 77 1.80 12.56 -4.85
C PRO A 77 0.47 12.94 -4.20
N SER A 78 -0.02 14.16 -4.40
CA SER A 78 -1.29 14.66 -3.85
C SER A 78 -2.50 14.28 -4.71
N ASN A 79 -2.29 13.78 -5.93
CA ASN A 79 -3.35 13.47 -6.89
C ASN A 79 -3.33 12.00 -7.29
N GLU A 80 -4.08 11.18 -6.56
CA GLU A 80 -4.06 9.71 -6.63
C GLU A 80 -4.37 9.16 -8.03
N ASN A 81 -5.43 9.68 -8.65
CA ASN A 81 -5.83 9.28 -10.01
C ASN A 81 -4.71 9.56 -11.01
N LEU A 82 -4.01 10.68 -10.82
CA LEU A 82 -2.89 11.06 -11.67
C LEU A 82 -1.68 10.12 -11.49
N ILE A 83 -1.44 9.58 -10.29
CA ILE A 83 -0.35 8.61 -10.06
C ILE A 83 -0.58 7.34 -10.89
N ALA A 84 -1.79 6.76 -10.78
CA ALA A 84 -2.17 5.55 -11.51
C ALA A 84 -2.08 5.76 -13.03
N ASP A 85 -2.61 6.88 -13.52
CA ASP A 85 -2.61 7.23 -14.95
C ASP A 85 -1.19 7.43 -15.47
N ILE A 86 -0.33 8.18 -14.75
CA ILE A 86 1.06 8.41 -15.14
C ILE A 86 1.82 7.08 -15.23
N ILE A 87 1.68 6.20 -14.23
CA ILE A 87 2.37 4.91 -14.24
C ILE A 87 1.84 4.03 -15.38
N THR A 88 0.53 4.02 -15.62
CA THR A 88 -0.08 3.25 -16.70
C THR A 88 0.37 3.74 -18.08
N GLU A 89 0.39 5.05 -18.31
CA GLU A 89 0.87 5.66 -19.55
C GLU A 89 2.35 5.32 -19.81
N ASN A 90 3.19 5.45 -18.79
CA ASN A 90 4.61 5.09 -18.90
C ASN A 90 4.79 3.59 -19.10
N ALA A 91 3.98 2.74 -18.48
CA ALA A 91 4.04 1.29 -18.68
C ALA A 91 3.74 0.91 -20.14
N ILE A 92 2.80 1.60 -20.79
CA ILE A 92 2.50 1.41 -22.22
C ILE A 92 3.74 1.78 -23.06
N LYS A 93 4.33 2.96 -22.83
CA LYS A 93 5.55 3.40 -23.54
C LYS A 93 6.71 2.41 -23.37
N LEU A 94 6.93 1.92 -22.14
CA LEU A 94 7.97 0.93 -21.86
C LEU A 94 7.67 -0.41 -22.54
N SER A 95 6.40 -0.81 -22.63
CA SER A 95 5.99 -2.07 -23.27
C SER A 95 6.24 -2.07 -24.79
N GLU A 96 6.25 -0.90 -25.41
CA GLU A 96 6.57 -0.71 -26.83
C GLU A 96 8.09 -0.69 -27.07
N LYS A 97 8.86 -0.22 -26.07
CA LYS A 97 10.31 -0.02 -26.15
C LYS A 97 11.12 -1.26 -25.76
N TYR A 98 10.64 -2.06 -24.81
CA TYR A 98 11.42 -3.14 -24.20
C TYR A 98 10.71 -4.50 -24.29
N SER A 99 11.50 -5.56 -24.48
CA SER A 99 11.00 -6.93 -24.48
C SER A 99 10.59 -7.40 -23.08
N LEU A 100 9.77 -8.46 -22.99
CA LEU A 100 9.42 -9.09 -21.71
C LEU A 100 10.65 -9.50 -20.89
N GLN A 101 11.63 -10.13 -21.55
CA GLN A 101 12.88 -10.56 -20.90
C GLN A 101 13.68 -9.36 -20.33
N THR A 102 13.67 -8.23 -21.05
CA THR A 102 14.29 -6.99 -20.61
C THR A 102 13.58 -6.42 -19.38
N ILE A 103 12.25 -6.38 -19.39
CA ILE A 103 11.45 -5.90 -18.26
C ILE A 103 11.60 -6.81 -17.04
N ASP A 104 11.67 -8.13 -17.21
CA ASP A 104 11.94 -9.07 -16.12
C ASP A 104 13.30 -8.82 -15.48
N LYS A 105 14.34 -8.64 -16.30
CA LYS A 105 15.68 -8.31 -15.81
C LYS A 105 15.71 -6.98 -15.06
N LEU A 106 15.05 -5.94 -15.60
CA LEU A 106 14.93 -4.64 -14.94
C LEU A 106 14.21 -4.75 -13.58
N SER A 107 13.09 -5.47 -13.55
CA SER A 107 12.31 -5.68 -12.33
C SER A 107 13.15 -6.35 -11.24
N TYR A 108 13.93 -7.35 -11.61
CA TYR A 108 14.85 -8.04 -10.71
C TYR A 108 15.92 -7.09 -10.13
N LEU A 109 16.56 -6.28 -10.98
CA LEU A 109 17.60 -5.34 -10.56
C LEU A 109 17.07 -4.26 -9.63
N VAL A 110 15.88 -3.71 -9.91
CA VAL A 110 15.24 -2.72 -9.04
C VAL A 110 14.84 -3.34 -7.71
N MET A 111 14.25 -4.53 -7.70
CA MET A 111 13.89 -5.25 -6.47
C MET A 111 15.12 -5.52 -5.59
N ARG A 112 16.24 -5.94 -6.19
CA ARG A 112 17.51 -6.11 -5.47
C ARG A 112 17.97 -4.82 -4.81
N THR A 113 17.88 -3.70 -5.53
CA THR A 113 18.24 -2.36 -5.01
C THR A 113 17.33 -1.94 -3.87
N ILE A 114 16.02 -2.16 -3.99
CA ILE A 114 15.07 -1.93 -2.90
C ILE A 114 15.48 -2.74 -1.66
N ASN A 115 15.79 -4.02 -1.85
CA ASN A 115 16.14 -4.91 -0.74
C ASN A 115 17.50 -4.59 -0.09
N SER A 116 18.47 -4.05 -0.83
CA SER A 116 19.76 -3.65 -0.25
C SER A 116 19.68 -2.31 0.46
N GLU A 117 19.01 -1.33 -0.17
CA GLU A 117 19.01 0.05 0.29
C GLU A 117 17.90 0.29 1.32
N LEU A 118 16.65 -0.03 0.98
CA LEU A 118 15.51 0.35 1.81
C LEU A 118 15.33 -0.55 3.04
N ASN A 119 15.69 -1.85 2.96
CA ASN A 119 15.57 -2.74 4.14
C ASN A 119 16.56 -2.37 5.27
N SER A 120 17.60 -1.59 4.97
CA SER A 120 18.53 -1.07 5.97
C SER A 120 18.05 0.23 6.64
N MET A 121 17.03 0.88 6.06
CA MET A 121 16.55 2.19 6.50
C MET A 121 15.55 2.09 7.66
N SER A 122 15.43 3.17 8.41
CA SER A 122 14.34 3.31 9.38
C SER A 122 12.99 3.39 8.65
N LYS A 123 11.92 2.94 9.29
CA LYS A 123 10.56 3.04 8.73
C LYS A 123 10.18 4.49 8.35
N VAL A 124 10.63 5.47 9.14
CA VAL A 124 10.37 6.89 8.88
C VAL A 124 11.04 7.32 7.58
N ASP A 125 12.27 6.85 7.33
CA ASP A 125 13.00 7.16 6.11
C ASP A 125 12.40 6.44 4.90
N ILE A 126 12.01 5.17 5.01
CA ILE A 126 11.35 4.43 3.92
C ILE A 126 10.11 5.19 3.43
N ASN A 127 9.32 5.75 4.36
CA ASN A 127 8.09 6.46 4.04
C ASN A 127 8.31 7.88 3.47
N LYS A 128 9.56 8.36 3.37
CA LYS A 128 9.84 9.60 2.62
C LYS A 128 9.49 9.39 1.15
N ILE A 129 8.83 10.36 0.54
CA ILE A 129 8.24 10.22 -0.80
C ILE A 129 9.30 9.98 -1.88
N GLU A 130 10.51 10.48 -1.66
CA GLU A 130 11.69 10.25 -2.48
C GLU A 130 12.13 8.79 -2.44
N ASN A 131 12.04 8.11 -1.30
CA ASN A 131 12.35 6.68 -1.21
C ASN A 131 11.22 5.82 -1.78
N GLN A 132 9.97 6.26 -1.60
CA GLN A 132 8.79 5.63 -2.21
C GLN A 132 8.85 5.62 -3.74
N GLY A 133 9.52 6.61 -4.32
CA GLY A 133 9.74 6.68 -5.74
C GLY A 133 10.48 5.49 -6.35
N LEU A 134 11.40 4.88 -5.60
CA LEU A 134 12.08 3.64 -6.04
C LEU A 134 11.09 2.47 -6.12
N ILE A 135 10.15 2.39 -5.17
CA ILE A 135 9.08 1.39 -5.14
C ILE A 135 8.09 1.65 -6.29
N MET A 136 7.80 2.92 -6.61
CA MET A 136 6.97 3.28 -7.77
C MET A 136 7.59 2.81 -9.10
N TYR A 137 8.92 2.89 -9.27
CA TYR A 137 9.58 2.31 -10.44
C TYR A 137 9.40 0.80 -10.54
N TYR A 138 9.50 0.09 -9.42
CA TYR A 138 9.26 -1.35 -9.42
C TYR A 138 7.82 -1.68 -9.84
N SER A 139 6.84 -0.95 -9.31
CA SER A 139 5.43 -1.07 -9.71
C SER A 139 5.22 -0.74 -11.19
N LEU A 140 5.88 0.30 -11.74
CA LEU A 140 5.86 0.62 -13.17
C LEU A 140 6.36 -0.56 -14.02
N LEU A 141 7.45 -1.21 -13.62
CA LEU A 141 7.99 -2.36 -14.35
C LEU A 141 7.05 -3.57 -14.27
N LYS A 142 6.40 -3.82 -13.12
CA LYS A 142 5.35 -4.84 -12.98
C LYS A 142 4.14 -4.56 -13.88
N THR A 143 3.64 -3.32 -13.89
CA THR A 143 2.55 -2.89 -14.77
C THR A 143 2.93 -3.07 -16.25
N THR A 144 4.17 -2.72 -16.62
CA THR A 144 4.72 -2.96 -17.96
C THR A 144 4.70 -4.45 -18.32
N LYS A 145 5.17 -5.31 -17.41
CA LYS A 145 5.16 -6.77 -17.60
C LYS A 145 3.74 -7.30 -17.84
N ARG A 146 2.76 -6.85 -17.05
CA ARG A 146 1.34 -7.19 -17.25
C ARG A 146 0.87 -6.80 -18.64
N LYS A 147 1.17 -5.58 -19.09
CA LYS A 147 0.81 -5.07 -20.42
C LYS A 147 1.39 -5.89 -21.56
N ILE A 148 2.67 -6.25 -21.48
CA ILE A 148 3.32 -7.09 -22.49
C ILE A 148 2.65 -8.47 -22.52
N THR A 149 2.46 -9.08 -21.35
CA THR A 149 1.89 -10.43 -21.22
C THR A 149 0.45 -10.50 -21.70
N SER A 150 -0.38 -9.49 -21.39
CA SER A 150 -1.78 -9.45 -21.82
C SER A 150 -1.90 -9.22 -23.33
N SER A 151 -1.02 -8.41 -23.92
CA SER A 151 -0.98 -8.17 -25.36
C SER A 151 -0.60 -9.43 -26.16
N PHE A 152 0.25 -10.31 -25.60
CA PHE A 152 0.53 -11.62 -26.19
C PHE A 152 -0.66 -12.59 -26.12
N LYS A 153 -1.47 -12.51 -25.06
CA LYS A 153 -2.59 -13.45 -24.82
C LYS A 153 -3.87 -13.07 -25.55
N SER A 154 -4.05 -11.80 -25.93
CA SER A 154 -5.31 -11.32 -26.51
C SER A 154 -5.09 -10.69 -27.88
N SER A 155 -5.35 -11.45 -28.95
CA SER A 155 -5.44 -10.91 -30.31
C SER A 155 -6.76 -10.16 -30.57
N LYS A 156 -7.72 -10.16 -29.62
CA LYS A 156 -9.09 -9.69 -29.89
C LYS A 156 -9.82 -8.90 -28.80
N ASN A 157 -9.29 -8.72 -27.60
CA ASN A 157 -9.89 -7.83 -26.59
C ASN A 157 -8.82 -7.37 -25.59
N THR A 158 -8.26 -6.18 -25.80
CA THR A 158 -7.43 -5.54 -24.79
C THR A 158 -8.34 -5.04 -23.68
N LEU A 159 -8.50 -5.81 -22.61
CA LEU A 159 -9.00 -5.23 -21.36
C LEU A 159 -8.14 -4.01 -21.01
N PRO A 160 -8.73 -2.93 -20.50
CA PRO A 160 -7.96 -1.78 -20.04
C PRO A 160 -6.94 -2.24 -18.99
N LEU A 161 -5.72 -1.71 -19.08
CA LEU A 161 -4.71 -1.92 -18.05
C LEU A 161 -5.12 -1.09 -16.85
N ILE A 162 -5.80 -1.71 -15.90
CA ILE A 162 -6.22 -1.07 -14.64
C ILE A 162 -5.05 -1.22 -13.66
N SER A 163 -4.65 -0.09 -13.05
CA SER A 163 -3.72 -0.06 -11.93
C SER A 163 -4.36 0.77 -10.82
N THR A 164 -4.62 0.17 -9.67
CA THR A 164 -5.33 0.82 -8.57
C THR A 164 -4.37 1.04 -7.41
N VAL A 165 -4.07 2.31 -7.07
CA VAL A 165 -3.18 2.62 -5.95
C VAL A 165 -3.81 2.13 -4.65
N SER A 166 -3.04 1.42 -3.83
CA SER A 166 -3.51 0.96 -2.52
C SER A 166 -3.88 2.13 -1.61
N GLN A 167 -5.04 2.05 -0.97
CA GLN A 167 -5.50 3.08 -0.03
C GLN A 167 -4.54 3.27 1.15
N GLY A 168 -3.72 2.27 1.48
CA GLY A 168 -2.71 2.42 2.54
C GLY A 168 -1.65 3.48 2.21
N PHE A 169 -1.21 3.54 0.95
CA PHE A 169 -0.29 4.58 0.48
C PHE A 169 -0.91 5.97 0.62
N LEU A 170 -2.20 6.08 0.32
CA LEU A 170 -2.96 7.34 0.30
C LEU A 170 -3.26 7.88 1.69
N LEU A 171 -3.74 7.02 2.59
CA LEU A 171 -4.21 7.43 3.91
C LEU A 171 -3.07 7.66 4.90
N ASN A 172 -1.97 6.90 4.78
CA ASN A 172 -0.93 6.87 5.81
C ASN A 172 0.50 6.83 5.27
N LYS A 173 0.70 7.08 3.97
CA LYS A 173 2.03 7.09 3.32
C LYS A 173 2.83 5.82 3.60
N THR A 174 2.19 4.65 3.61
CA THR A 174 2.93 3.38 3.58
C THR A 174 3.66 3.20 2.27
N SER A 175 4.40 2.10 2.13
CA SER A 175 5.00 1.73 0.87
C SER A 175 3.99 1.75 -0.28
N PHE A 176 4.35 2.42 -1.37
CA PHE A 176 3.57 2.49 -2.59
C PHE A 176 3.38 1.08 -3.14
N ILE A 177 2.13 0.72 -3.43
CA ILE A 177 1.82 -0.57 -4.05
C ILE A 177 0.48 -0.46 -4.77
N PHE A 178 0.35 -1.20 -5.87
CA PHE A 178 -0.93 -1.37 -6.54
C PHE A 178 -1.68 -2.56 -5.95
N ASN A 179 -3.02 -2.51 -5.91
CA ASN A 179 -3.84 -3.62 -5.45
C ASN A 179 -3.63 -4.89 -6.29
N GLU A 180 -3.34 -4.73 -7.58
CA GLU A 180 -3.02 -5.82 -8.51
C GLU A 180 -1.67 -6.50 -8.22
N ASP A 181 -0.84 -5.90 -7.35
CA ASP A 181 0.47 -6.42 -6.96
C ASP A 181 0.49 -7.09 -5.58
N ILE A 182 -0.64 -7.06 -4.86
CA ILE A 182 -0.81 -7.71 -3.56
C ILE A 182 -1.44 -9.07 -3.78
N ASP A 183 -0.64 -10.11 -3.54
CA ASP A 183 -1.07 -11.49 -3.65
C ASP A 183 -1.67 -11.99 -2.32
N ILE A 184 -2.84 -12.62 -2.40
CA ILE A 184 -3.54 -13.22 -1.27
C ILE A 184 -3.54 -14.74 -1.47
N ASN A 185 -2.98 -15.47 -0.50
CA ASN A 185 -3.14 -16.92 -0.43
C ASN A 185 -4.49 -17.22 0.24
N VAL A 186 -5.47 -17.65 -0.56
CA VAL A 186 -6.86 -17.83 -0.12
C VAL A 186 -6.97 -18.85 1.02
N PRO A 187 -6.38 -20.06 0.95
CA PRO A 187 -6.46 -21.04 2.04
C PRO A 187 -5.88 -20.54 3.36
N ASN A 188 -4.72 -19.89 3.32
CA ASN A 188 -4.07 -19.33 4.52
C ASN A 188 -4.88 -18.17 5.09
N PHE A 189 -5.49 -17.35 4.24
CA PHE A 189 -6.29 -16.22 4.67
C PHE A 189 -7.61 -16.66 5.31
N ILE A 190 -8.31 -17.65 4.72
CA ILE A 190 -9.49 -18.29 5.34
C ILE A 190 -9.11 -18.91 6.69
N LYS A 191 -7.98 -19.64 6.76
CA LYS A 191 -7.50 -20.22 8.00
C LYS A 191 -7.19 -19.15 9.06
N PHE A 192 -6.62 -18.02 8.65
CA PHE A 192 -6.37 -16.89 9.53
C PHE A 192 -7.67 -16.34 10.13
N ILE A 193 -8.68 -16.09 9.29
CA ILE A 193 -10.00 -15.60 9.74
C ILE A 193 -10.63 -16.57 10.74
N ASN A 194 -10.70 -17.86 10.38
CA ASN A 194 -11.32 -18.91 11.21
C ASN A 194 -10.63 -19.11 12.58
N ASN A 195 -9.31 -18.86 12.66
CA ASN A 195 -8.53 -19.06 13.88
C ASN A 195 -8.60 -17.88 14.86
N ASN A 196 -9.26 -16.79 14.49
CA ASN A 196 -9.34 -15.59 15.31
C ASN A 196 -10.82 -15.26 15.59
N PRO A 197 -11.47 -15.97 16.54
CA PRO A 197 -12.91 -15.93 16.76
C PRO A 197 -13.45 -14.58 17.25
N ASN A 198 -12.61 -13.65 17.69
CA ASN A 198 -13.02 -12.27 17.99
C ASN A 198 -13.41 -11.49 16.73
N PHE A 199 -13.07 -12.00 15.56
CA PHE A 199 -13.61 -11.48 14.32
C PHE A 199 -15.07 -11.94 14.09
N SER A 200 -15.45 -13.13 14.57
CA SER A 200 -16.68 -13.89 14.19
C SER A 200 -18.05 -13.27 14.52
N SER A 201 -18.10 -12.13 15.23
CA SER A 201 -19.37 -11.52 15.65
C SER A 201 -19.94 -10.51 14.64
N GLU A 202 -19.21 -10.16 13.58
CA GLU A 202 -19.59 -9.05 12.71
C GLU A 202 -20.00 -9.46 11.30
N VAL A 203 -20.97 -8.75 10.77
CA VAL A 203 -21.60 -9.04 9.48
C VAL A 203 -20.61 -8.99 8.30
N GLY A 204 -19.51 -8.24 8.43
CA GLY A 204 -18.43 -8.18 7.43
C GLY A 204 -17.68 -9.51 7.23
N GLU A 205 -17.60 -10.33 8.27
CA GLU A 205 -16.97 -11.66 8.26
C GLU A 205 -17.64 -12.60 7.29
N ARG A 206 -18.97 -12.66 7.38
CA ARG A 206 -19.77 -13.59 6.61
C ARG A 206 -19.60 -13.26 5.13
N ILE A 207 -19.61 -11.98 4.80
CA ILE A 207 -19.38 -11.50 3.43
C ILE A 207 -18.00 -11.90 2.96
N LEU A 208 -16.96 -11.65 3.77
CA LEU A 208 -15.61 -11.96 3.34
C LEU A 208 -15.40 -13.48 3.21
N SER A 209 -15.87 -14.27 4.17
CA SER A 209 -15.81 -15.73 4.12
C SER A 209 -16.60 -16.28 2.93
N ASP A 210 -17.80 -15.75 2.66
CA ASP A 210 -18.63 -16.15 1.52
C ASP A 210 -17.94 -15.78 0.20
N VAL A 211 -17.34 -14.58 0.12
CA VAL A 211 -16.58 -14.11 -1.04
C VAL A 211 -15.32 -14.94 -1.26
N LEU A 212 -14.55 -15.21 -0.20
CA LEU A 212 -13.35 -16.05 -0.26
C LEU A 212 -13.70 -17.49 -0.64
N GLY A 213 -14.83 -18.01 -0.16
CA GLY A 213 -15.37 -19.31 -0.54
C GLY A 213 -15.86 -19.39 -2.00
N CYS A 214 -15.95 -18.26 -2.72
CA CYS A 214 -16.28 -18.22 -4.14
C CYS A 214 -15.06 -18.28 -5.07
N PHE A 215 -13.84 -18.30 -4.53
CA PHE A 215 -12.62 -18.45 -5.33
C PHE A 215 -12.19 -19.91 -5.35
N ASP A 216 -12.01 -20.45 -6.56
CA ASP A 216 -11.47 -21.80 -6.77
C ASP A 216 -9.93 -21.77 -6.79
N GLU A 217 -9.34 -20.59 -6.94
CA GLU A 217 -7.91 -20.37 -7.00
C GLU A 217 -7.25 -20.31 -5.62
N GLU A 218 -6.09 -20.95 -5.46
CA GLU A 218 -5.30 -20.86 -4.23
C GLU A 218 -4.73 -19.45 -3.99
N LYS A 219 -4.59 -18.66 -5.07
CA LYS A 219 -3.93 -17.37 -5.07
C LYS A 219 -4.70 -16.37 -5.93
N ILE A 220 -5.11 -15.27 -5.32
CA ILE A 220 -5.83 -14.16 -5.96
C ILE A 220 -5.11 -12.84 -5.67
N THR A 221 -5.37 -11.79 -6.44
CA THR A 221 -4.89 -10.45 -6.09
C THR A 221 -5.86 -9.76 -5.12
N LEU A 222 -5.40 -8.73 -4.41
CA LEU A 222 -6.29 -7.86 -3.64
C LEU A 222 -7.35 -7.24 -4.55
N GLN A 223 -7.00 -6.84 -5.78
CA GLN A 223 -7.98 -6.30 -6.72
C GLN A 223 -9.09 -7.32 -7.07
N ASP A 224 -8.75 -8.59 -7.26
CA ASP A 224 -9.74 -9.65 -7.51
C ASP A 224 -10.71 -9.80 -6.35
N LEU A 225 -10.17 -9.81 -5.12
CA LEU A 225 -10.97 -9.85 -3.90
C LEU A 225 -11.89 -8.64 -3.79
N MET A 226 -11.36 -7.43 -4.01
CA MET A 226 -12.13 -6.18 -3.95
C MET A 226 -13.28 -6.17 -4.96
N ASN A 227 -13.01 -6.56 -6.21
CA ASN A 227 -14.03 -6.66 -7.25
C ASN A 227 -15.13 -7.66 -6.86
N LYS A 228 -14.76 -8.80 -6.29
CA LYS A 228 -15.71 -9.83 -5.88
C LYS A 228 -16.59 -9.37 -4.72
N ILE A 229 -16.00 -8.69 -3.73
CA ILE A 229 -16.76 -8.10 -2.62
C ILE A 229 -17.75 -7.05 -3.14
N GLU A 230 -17.32 -6.18 -4.06
CA GLU A 230 -18.20 -5.17 -4.65
C GLU A 230 -19.37 -5.80 -5.39
N LEU A 231 -19.13 -6.82 -6.22
CA LEU A 231 -20.18 -7.56 -6.93
C LEU A 231 -21.18 -8.21 -5.96
N THR A 232 -20.69 -8.91 -4.94
CA THR A 232 -21.54 -9.49 -3.89
C THR A 232 -22.32 -8.42 -3.13
N ALA A 233 -21.71 -7.26 -2.87
CA ALA A 233 -22.36 -6.13 -2.21
C ALA A 233 -23.49 -5.51 -3.06
N MET A 234 -23.31 -5.41 -4.38
CA MET A 234 -24.34 -4.91 -5.29
C MET A 234 -25.54 -5.86 -5.37
N GLU A 235 -25.30 -7.18 -5.38
CA GLU A 235 -26.36 -8.18 -5.42
C GLU A 235 -27.20 -8.20 -4.13
N GLU A 236 -26.59 -8.05 -2.96
CA GLU A 236 -27.32 -8.01 -1.67
C GLU A 236 -28.01 -6.67 -1.39
N ASN A 237 -27.47 -5.53 -1.84
CA ASN A 237 -28.13 -4.22 -1.72
C ASN A 237 -29.46 -4.16 -2.48
N SER A 238 -29.65 -5.00 -3.51
CA SER A 238 -30.93 -5.16 -4.18
C SER A 238 -32.00 -5.83 -3.29
N ARG A 239 -31.60 -6.44 -2.17
CA ARG A 239 -32.45 -7.25 -1.28
C ARG A 239 -32.69 -6.65 0.11
N THR A 240 -31.83 -5.76 0.63
CA THR A 240 -31.97 -5.21 2.00
C THR A 240 -31.56 -3.74 2.17
N LYS A 241 -32.27 -2.99 3.02
CA LYS A 241 -31.96 -1.58 3.38
C LYS A 241 -30.91 -1.52 4.51
N SER A 242 -29.69 -1.12 4.15
CA SER A 242 -28.57 -0.70 5.02
C SER A 242 -27.80 -1.82 5.75
N TRP A 243 -26.53 -2.01 5.38
CA TRP A 243 -25.72 -3.20 5.73
C TRP A 243 -24.34 -2.93 6.39
N TRP A 244 -23.80 -1.70 6.33
CA TRP A 244 -22.43 -1.44 6.80
C TRP A 244 -22.37 -0.95 8.27
N PRO A 245 -21.35 -1.35 9.06
CA PRO A 245 -21.33 -1.12 10.50
C PRO A 245 -20.75 0.27 10.89
N SER A 246 -20.81 0.62 12.18
CA SER A 246 -20.31 1.89 12.75
C SER A 246 -18.81 1.85 13.09
N GLY A 247 -18.16 3.00 13.32
CA GLY A 247 -16.69 3.21 13.36
C GLY A 247 -15.88 2.54 14.49
N SER A 248 -16.44 1.51 15.12
CA SER A 248 -15.80 0.63 16.11
C SER A 248 -15.92 -0.85 15.72
N ALA A 249 -16.43 -1.12 14.52
CA ALA A 249 -16.57 -2.43 13.92
C ALA A 249 -15.51 -2.64 12.83
N HIS A 250 -15.06 -3.89 12.67
CA HIS A 250 -14.18 -4.32 11.60
C HIS A 250 -14.79 -3.98 10.24
N GLY A 251 -14.00 -3.36 9.35
CA GLY A 251 -14.47 -2.91 8.04
C GLY A 251 -14.82 -1.44 7.93
N CYS A 252 -14.64 -0.69 9.01
CA CYS A 252 -14.66 0.76 9.04
C CYS A 252 -13.31 1.28 9.54
N CYS A 253 -12.33 1.30 8.63
CA CYS A 253 -10.91 1.63 8.82
C CYS A 253 -10.52 1.70 10.31
N GLY A 254 -10.34 0.51 10.88
CA GLY A 254 -10.56 0.16 12.27
C GLY A 254 -9.47 0.52 13.25
N ASN A 255 -9.83 0.26 14.52
CA ASN A 255 -9.07 0.53 15.75
C ASN A 255 -8.79 2.00 16.08
N TYR A 256 -9.41 2.95 15.37
CA TYR A 256 -9.39 4.37 15.67
C TYR A 256 -10.71 4.80 16.32
N SER A 257 -10.66 5.52 17.44
CA SER A 257 -11.87 6.05 18.08
C SER A 257 -12.55 7.13 17.19
N GLY A 258 -13.73 6.87 16.63
CA GLY A 258 -14.51 7.87 15.89
C GLY A 258 -15.70 7.34 15.06
N PRO A 259 -16.48 8.22 14.39
CA PRO A 259 -17.56 7.83 13.48
C PRO A 259 -17.00 7.21 12.19
N CYS A 260 -17.64 6.16 11.66
CA CYS A 260 -17.28 5.60 10.35
C CYS A 260 -17.76 6.52 9.25
N TYR A 261 -16.83 7.18 8.57
CA TYR A 261 -17.14 8.03 7.42
C TYR A 261 -16.97 7.30 6.09
N TYR A 262 -16.17 6.21 6.07
CA TYR A 262 -15.90 5.41 4.88
C TYR A 262 -15.77 3.93 5.27
N GLY A 263 -16.82 3.14 5.00
CA GLY A 263 -16.77 1.69 5.07
C GLY A 263 -16.31 1.15 3.71
N HIS A 264 -15.17 0.47 3.68
CA HIS A 264 -14.61 -0.10 2.45
C HIS A 264 -14.06 -1.50 2.73
N PRO A 265 -14.18 -2.46 1.80
CA PRO A 265 -13.70 -3.83 2.05
C PRO A 265 -12.20 -3.92 2.37
N ILE A 266 -11.39 -2.98 1.86
CA ILE A 266 -9.96 -2.90 2.21
C ILE A 266 -9.73 -2.50 3.67
N CYS A 267 -10.64 -1.71 4.27
CA CYS A 267 -10.57 -1.40 5.68
C CYS A 267 -10.75 -2.67 6.50
N TYR A 268 -11.64 -3.57 6.08
CA TYR A 268 -11.86 -4.83 6.78
C TYR A 268 -10.60 -5.72 6.74
N ILE A 269 -10.00 -5.88 5.55
CA ILE A 269 -8.75 -6.65 5.40
C ILE A 269 -7.62 -6.05 6.24
N HIS A 270 -7.52 -4.73 6.23
CA HIS A 270 -6.56 -4.01 7.05
C HIS A 270 -6.76 -4.29 8.55
N ASP A 271 -7.99 -4.16 9.06
CA ASP A 271 -8.31 -4.37 10.49
C ASP A 271 -7.94 -5.79 10.93
N VAL A 272 -8.24 -6.77 10.07
CA VAL A 272 -7.92 -8.19 10.27
C VAL A 272 -6.42 -8.44 10.37
N MET A 273 -5.64 -7.83 9.49
CA MET A 273 -4.19 -7.92 9.52
C MET A 273 -3.55 -7.08 10.64
N CYS A 274 -4.32 -6.21 11.30
CA CYS A 274 -3.84 -5.21 12.24
C CYS A 274 -4.39 -5.30 13.66
N ILE A 275 -4.93 -6.46 14.01
CA ILE A 275 -5.47 -6.74 15.34
C ILE A 275 -4.48 -6.43 16.48
N THR A 276 -3.19 -6.76 16.30
CA THR A 276 -2.12 -6.50 17.28
C THR A 276 -1.36 -5.21 16.99
N CYS A 277 -1.78 -4.47 15.98
CA CYS A 277 -1.02 -3.37 15.38
C CYS A 277 0.38 -3.79 14.96
N THR A 278 0.56 -5.07 14.60
CA THR A 278 1.84 -5.60 14.11
C THR A 278 1.70 -6.26 12.73
N PRO A 279 2.68 -6.05 11.83
CA PRO A 279 3.78 -5.13 12.02
C PRO A 279 3.28 -3.68 11.94
N ARG A 280 3.78 -2.81 12.84
CA ARG A 280 3.32 -1.40 12.97
C ARG A 280 3.40 -0.61 11.66
N TRP A 281 4.12 -1.09 10.66
CA TRP A 281 4.21 -0.49 9.33
C TRP A 281 3.03 -0.79 8.42
N PHE A 282 2.40 -1.94 8.57
CA PHE A 282 1.21 -2.33 7.85
C PHE A 282 -0.05 -1.75 8.52
N CYS A 283 -0.02 -1.62 9.85
CA CYS A 283 -1.16 -1.23 10.69
C CYS A 283 -1.29 0.23 11.05
N PHE A 284 -0.43 1.05 10.45
CA PHE A 284 -0.42 2.51 10.58
C PHE A 284 -0.28 3.06 12.02
N SER A 285 -0.14 4.38 12.14
CA SER A 285 -0.02 5.08 13.42
C SER A 285 -1.41 5.39 14.00
N GLY A 286 -1.65 5.00 15.25
CA GLY A 286 -2.93 5.18 15.95
C GLY A 286 -3.84 3.96 15.94
N CYS A 287 -3.40 2.85 15.35
CA CYS A 287 -3.92 1.54 15.68
C CYS A 287 -3.76 1.30 17.18
N VAL A 288 -4.88 1.09 17.87
CA VAL A 288 -4.93 0.64 19.25
C VAL A 288 -5.11 -0.88 19.21
N PRO A 289 -4.22 -1.67 19.84
CA PRO A 289 -4.40 -3.12 19.92
C PRO A 289 -5.77 -3.40 20.50
N ASP A 290 -6.48 -4.37 19.93
CA ASP A 290 -7.82 -4.68 20.40
C ASP A 290 -7.77 -5.11 21.88
N ALA A 291 -8.49 -4.39 22.74
CA ALA A 291 -8.34 -4.49 24.20
C ALA A 291 -8.70 -5.88 24.73
N GLN A 292 -9.54 -6.62 24.01
CA GLN A 292 -9.94 -7.99 24.36
C GLN A 292 -8.83 -9.03 24.07
N LEU A 293 -7.86 -8.71 23.22
CA LEU A 293 -6.70 -9.58 22.98
C LEU A 293 -5.59 -9.39 24.01
N GLN A 294 -5.46 -8.21 24.65
CA GLN A 294 -4.45 -8.00 25.69
C GLN A 294 -4.67 -8.90 26.92
N GLU A 295 -5.93 -9.12 27.33
CA GLU A 295 -6.26 -10.10 28.38
C GLU A 295 -5.96 -11.55 27.95
N THR A 296 -6.02 -11.86 26.66
CA THR A 296 -5.75 -13.20 26.13
C THR A 296 -4.24 -13.45 25.94
N ILE A 297 -3.49 -12.41 25.56
CA ILE A 297 -2.02 -12.46 25.39
C ILE A 297 -1.32 -12.57 26.76
N GLU A 298 -1.75 -11.86 27.80
CA GLU A 298 -1.20 -12.02 29.16
C GLU A 298 -1.39 -13.44 29.73
N ILE A 299 -2.42 -14.17 29.26
CA ILE A 299 -2.65 -15.58 29.62
C ILE A 299 -1.77 -16.51 28.76
N SER A 300 -1.49 -16.16 27.51
CA SER A 300 -0.70 -16.99 26.58
C SER A 300 0.82 -16.77 26.67
N GLU A 301 1.30 -15.62 27.18
CA GLU A 301 2.75 -15.38 27.40
C GLU A 301 3.34 -16.24 28.55
N LEU A 302 2.48 -16.97 29.28
CA LEU A 302 2.88 -18.06 30.18
C LEU A 302 3.06 -19.41 29.47
N GLN A 303 2.70 -19.54 28.19
CA GLN A 303 2.82 -20.77 27.40
C GLN A 303 3.29 -20.50 25.97
N ASP A 304 4.61 -20.63 25.81
CA ASP A 304 5.32 -20.97 24.58
C ASP A 304 5.59 -19.88 23.52
N ASN A 305 6.83 -19.40 23.58
CA ASN A 305 7.66 -18.98 22.46
C ASN A 305 7.54 -19.95 21.25
N LYS A 306 6.90 -19.52 20.13
CA LYS A 306 7.18 -19.93 18.72
C LYS A 306 6.05 -19.51 17.75
N VAL A 307 5.96 -18.23 17.37
CA VAL A 307 5.10 -17.80 16.22
C VAL A 307 5.78 -16.67 15.41
N SER A 308 7.05 -16.83 15.03
CA SER A 308 7.79 -15.79 14.28
C SER A 308 8.04 -16.11 12.79
N ASP A 309 7.76 -17.32 12.30
CA ASP A 309 8.37 -17.77 11.03
C ASP A 309 7.41 -17.95 9.83
N ALA A 310 6.12 -17.55 9.91
CA ALA A 310 5.13 -17.95 8.90
C ALA A 310 4.56 -16.85 7.98
N ILE A 311 4.85 -15.56 8.17
CA ILE A 311 4.09 -14.49 7.46
C ILE A 311 4.96 -13.56 6.58
N PHE A 312 6.30 -13.60 6.66
CA PHE A 312 7.13 -12.71 5.84
C PHE A 312 8.30 -13.47 5.19
N GLN A 313 8.07 -13.98 3.98
CA GLN A 313 9.14 -14.18 2.99
C GLN A 313 8.85 -13.25 1.79
N PHE A 314 9.42 -12.06 1.87
CA PHE A 314 9.86 -11.26 0.73
C PHE A 314 11.38 -11.40 0.60
#